data_AF-A0AAU6MI85-F1
#
_entry.id   AF-A0AAU6MI85-F1
#
_cell.length_a   1.000
_cell.length_b   1.000
_cell.length_c   1.000
_cell.angle_alpha   90.00
_cell.angle_beta   90.00
_cell.angle_gamma   90.00
#
_symmetry.space_group_name_H-M   'P 1'
#
loop_
_entity.id
_entity.type
_entity.pdbx_description
1 polymer ?
#
loop_
_entity_poly.entity_id
_entity_poly.type
_entity_poly.pdbx_seq_one_letter_code
_entity_poly.pdbx_strand_id
1 'polypeptide(L)'
;MNESAETAGYRCEAFAEGLECGLDETARYVLGTFRTVSPVLALRWLGGQALWIVDRLGPDPQRLVWVRPFMCSSADPALSHSGDLRAWYEDRESQRAARAHIKTGAPLLVVVPDVDCTYTLSVRPAHG
;
A
#
# COMPACT_ATOMS: atom_id res chain seq x y z
N MET A 1 -17.66 7.97 -30.66
CA MET A 1 -18.17 6.97 -29.71
C MET A 1 -16.97 6.13 -29.32
N ASN A 2 -16.33 6.41 -28.17
CA ASN A 2 -15.26 5.55 -27.67
C ASN A 2 -15.87 4.59 -26.67
N GLU A 3 -15.63 3.31 -26.93
CA GLU A 3 -16.04 2.18 -26.15
C GLU A 3 -15.46 2.34 -24.74
N SER A 4 -16.32 2.73 -23.80
CA SER A 4 -16.03 2.58 -22.38
C SER A 4 -15.87 1.09 -22.15
N ALA A 5 -14.64 0.58 -22.25
CA ALA A 5 -14.32 -0.81 -21.92
C ALA A 5 -14.91 -1.07 -20.53
N GLU A 6 -15.99 -1.83 -20.48
CA GLU A 6 -16.70 -2.12 -19.25
C GLU A 6 -15.69 -2.79 -18.33
N THR A 7 -15.24 -2.06 -17.32
CA THR A 7 -14.28 -2.56 -16.36
C THR A 7 -14.99 -3.64 -15.55
N ALA A 8 -14.75 -4.91 -15.88
CA ALA A 8 -15.38 -6.05 -15.23
C ALA A 8 -14.97 -6.18 -13.76
N GLY A 9 -13.88 -5.52 -13.37
CA GLY A 9 -13.55 -5.29 -11.97
C GLY A 9 -12.18 -4.64 -11.78
N TYR A 10 -11.71 -4.64 -10.55
CA TYR A 10 -10.46 -4.06 -10.11
C TYR A 10 -9.66 -5.12 -9.37
N ARG A 11 -8.40 -5.27 -9.75
CA ARG A 11 -7.42 -6.11 -9.07
C ARG A 11 -6.49 -5.20 -8.28
N CYS A 12 -6.47 -5.40 -6.96
CA CYS A 12 -5.64 -4.67 -6.03
C CYS A 12 -4.54 -5.60 -5.53
N GLU A 13 -3.31 -5.11 -5.49
CA GLU A 13 -2.15 -5.89 -5.06
C GLU A 13 -1.23 -5.01 -4.22
N ALA A 14 -0.76 -5.56 -3.10
CA ALA A 14 0.20 -4.96 -2.20
C ALA A 14 1.41 -5.89 -2.13
N PHE A 15 2.61 -5.36 -2.39
CA PHE A 15 3.85 -6.10 -2.27
C PHE A 15 4.96 -5.21 -1.68
N ALA A 16 5.88 -5.85 -0.96
CA ALA A 16 7.11 -5.24 -0.50
C ALA A 16 8.28 -5.81 -1.31
N GLU A 17 9.17 -4.95 -1.76
CA GLU A 17 10.41 -5.32 -2.45
C GLU A 17 11.57 -4.86 -1.58
N GLY A 18 12.34 -5.78 -1.03
CA GLY A 18 13.46 -5.47 -0.15
C GLY A 18 14.73 -6.16 -0.63
N LEU A 19 15.88 -5.56 -0.32
CA LEU A 19 17.16 -6.24 -0.51
C LEU A 19 17.24 -7.37 0.51
N GLU A 20 17.45 -8.61 0.07
CA GLU A 20 17.69 -9.68 1.02
C GLU A 20 19.07 -9.52 1.65
N CYS A 21 19.13 -9.51 2.98
CA CYS A 21 20.38 -9.31 3.70
C CYS A 21 21.37 -10.45 3.36
N GLY A 22 22.32 -10.18 2.46
CA GLY A 22 23.38 -11.12 2.04
C GLY A 22 23.30 -11.62 0.60
N LEU A 23 22.26 -11.29 -0.16
CA LEU A 23 22.17 -11.56 -1.60
C LEU A 23 21.87 -10.26 -2.32
N ASP A 24 22.58 -9.97 -3.41
CA ASP A 24 22.33 -8.83 -4.31
C ASP A 24 21.02 -9.04 -5.12
N GLU A 25 20.02 -9.66 -4.49
CA GLU A 25 18.76 -10.11 -5.05
C GLU A 25 17.61 -9.43 -4.29
N THR A 26 16.75 -8.77 -5.05
CA THR A 26 15.57 -8.11 -4.51
C THR A 26 14.47 -9.14 -4.35
N ALA A 27 14.13 -9.51 -3.12
CA ALA A 27 12.99 -10.38 -2.88
C ALA A 27 11.69 -9.60 -2.86
N ARG A 28 10.69 -10.15 -3.56
CA ARG A 28 9.35 -9.60 -3.66
C ARG A 28 8.39 -10.40 -2.79
N TYR A 29 7.86 -9.75 -1.77
CA TYR A 29 6.90 -10.31 -0.83
C TYR A 29 5.49 -9.79 -1.14
N VAL A 30 4.58 -10.70 -1.50
CA VAL A 30 3.16 -10.33 -1.68
C VAL A 30 2.51 -10.20 -0.30
N LEU A 31 2.14 -8.98 0.08
CA LEU A 31 1.50 -8.67 1.35
C LEU A 31 -0.01 -8.95 1.31
N GLY A 32 -0.62 -8.74 0.15
CA GLY A 32 -2.05 -8.97 -0.02
C GLY A 32 -2.50 -8.81 -1.45
N THR A 33 -3.59 -9.51 -1.80
CA THR A 33 -4.31 -9.32 -3.06
C THR A 33 -5.79 -9.23 -2.80
N PHE A 34 -6.49 -8.42 -3.58
CA PHE A 34 -7.94 -8.24 -3.44
C PHE A 34 -8.57 -7.96 -4.81
N ARG A 35 -9.78 -8.47 -5.02
CA ARG A 35 -10.53 -8.26 -6.26
C ARG A 35 -11.91 -7.72 -5.93
N THR A 36 -12.36 -6.72 -6.67
CA THR A 36 -13.67 -6.12 -6.46
C THR A 36 -14.19 -5.45 -7.71
N VAL A 37 -15.50 -5.40 -7.90
CA VAL A 37 -16.14 -4.62 -8.97
C VAL A 37 -16.30 -3.15 -8.61
N SER A 38 -16.07 -2.78 -7.34
CA SER A 38 -16.27 -1.43 -6.84
C SER A 38 -14.95 -0.66 -6.72
N PRO A 39 -14.78 0.48 -7.40
CA PRO A 39 -13.58 1.30 -7.28
C PRO A 39 -13.42 1.88 -5.87
N VAL A 40 -14.55 2.05 -5.15
CA VAL A 40 -14.54 2.52 -3.75
C VAL A 40 -13.97 1.45 -2.82
N LEU A 41 -14.34 0.17 -3.03
CA LEU A 41 -13.79 -0.93 -2.24
C LEU A 41 -12.31 -1.17 -2.56
N ALA A 42 -11.91 -0.97 -3.82
CA ALA A 42 -10.51 -1.09 -4.24
C ALA A 42 -9.62 -0.09 -3.48
N LEU A 43 -10.01 1.20 -3.48
CA LEU A 43 -9.29 2.23 -2.74
C LEU A 43 -9.35 2.02 -1.23
N ARG A 44 -10.50 1.62 -0.69
CA ARG A 44 -10.62 1.36 0.74
C ARG A 44 -9.72 0.20 1.18
N TRP A 45 -9.62 -0.84 0.35
CA TRP A 45 -8.69 -1.94 0.60
C TRP A 45 -7.24 -1.45 0.57
N LEU A 46 -6.87 -0.63 -0.42
CA LEU A 46 -5.52 -0.10 -0.57
C LEU A 46 -5.11 0.79 0.61
N GLY A 47 -6.02 1.65 1.08
CA GLY A 47 -5.83 2.44 2.30
C GLY A 47 -5.74 1.59 3.57
N GLY A 48 -6.54 0.53 3.66
CA GLY A 48 -6.43 -0.44 4.76
C GLY A 48 -5.09 -1.18 4.77
N GLN A 49 -4.57 -1.57 3.60
CA GLN A 49 -3.24 -2.17 3.48
C GLN A 49 -2.12 -1.18 3.83
N ALA A 50 -2.21 0.08 3.37
CA ALA A 50 -1.28 1.13 3.77
C ALA A 50 -1.21 1.28 5.29
N LEU A 51 -2.37 1.37 5.96
CA LEU A 51 -2.43 1.44 7.42
C LEU A 51 -1.90 0.18 8.12
N TRP A 52 -2.19 -1.00 7.58
CA TRP A 52 -1.70 -2.26 8.12
C TRP A 52 -0.17 -2.37 8.02
N ILE A 53 0.42 -1.92 6.92
CA ILE A 53 1.88 -1.84 6.74
C ILE A 53 2.49 -0.91 7.79
N VAL A 54 1.92 0.30 7.95
CA VAL A 54 2.37 1.28 8.95
C VAL A 54 2.29 0.73 10.38
N ASP A 55 1.19 0.08 10.76
CA ASP A 55 0.99 -0.50 12.10
C ASP A 55 1.98 -1.64 12.39
N ARG A 56 2.41 -2.37 11.35
CA ARG A 56 3.42 -3.44 11.47
C ARG A 56 4.86 -2.93 11.52
N LEU A 57 5.17 -1.83 10.83
CA LEU A 57 6.52 -1.24 10.79
C LEU A 57 6.90 -0.52 12.07
N GLY A 58 5.93 0.18 12.67
CA GLY A 58 6.10 0.82 13.96
C GLY A 58 4.96 0.38 14.86
N PRO A 59 5.02 -0.83 15.45
CA PRO A 59 4.04 -1.17 16.46
C PRO A 59 4.16 -0.13 17.57
N ASP A 60 3.07 0.59 17.84
CA ASP A 60 3.02 1.50 18.97
C ASP A 60 3.41 0.69 20.23
N PRO A 61 4.53 1.00 20.89
CA PRO A 61 4.97 0.24 22.06
C PRO A 61 3.93 0.30 23.19
N GLN A 62 2.98 1.24 23.15
CA GLN A 62 1.86 1.34 24.09
C GLN A 62 0.69 0.41 23.75
N ARG A 63 0.56 -0.05 22.50
CA ARG A 63 -0.49 -1.00 22.07
C ARG A 63 -0.14 -2.46 22.30
N LEU A 64 1.15 -2.79 22.42
CA LEU A 64 1.60 -4.17 22.58
C LEU A 64 2.16 -4.41 23.98
N VAL A 65 1.28 -4.83 24.90
CA VAL A 65 1.59 -5.19 26.31
C VAL A 65 2.70 -6.24 26.46
N TRP A 66 3.07 -6.94 25.38
CA TRP A 66 4.05 -8.04 25.38
C TRP A 66 5.31 -7.76 24.56
N VAL A 67 5.44 -6.60 23.88
CA VAL A 67 6.66 -6.25 23.14
C VAL A 67 7.64 -5.54 24.08
N ARG A 68 8.83 -6.13 24.26
CA ARG A 68 9.91 -5.49 25.02
C ARG A 68 10.61 -4.45 24.16
N PRO A 69 11.02 -3.29 24.71
CA PRO A 69 11.59 -2.19 23.92
C PRO A 69 12.84 -2.53 23.11
N PHE A 70 13.56 -3.61 23.44
CA PHE A 70 14.72 -4.08 22.67
C PHE A 70 14.36 -4.97 21.46
N MET A 71 13.10 -5.41 21.35
CA MET A 71 12.62 -6.23 20.22
C MET A 71 12.05 -5.39 19.08
N CYS A 72 11.73 -4.12 19.34
CA CYS A 72 11.56 -3.15 18.27
C CYS A 72 12.95 -2.79 17.78
N SER A 73 13.34 -3.27 16.59
CA SER A 73 14.39 -2.58 15.84
C SER A 73 13.88 -1.15 15.68
N SER A 74 14.47 -0.25 16.46
CA SER A 74 14.16 1.16 16.47
C SER A 74 14.67 1.74 15.15
N ALA A 75 13.96 1.48 14.06
CA ALA A 75 14.04 2.34 12.90
C ALA A 75 13.74 3.74 13.42
N ASP A 76 14.68 4.67 13.20
CA ASP A 76 14.54 6.05 13.64
C ASP A 76 13.19 6.57 13.13
N PRO A 77 12.27 7.02 14.00
CA PRO A 77 10.97 7.53 13.56
C PRO A 77 11.11 8.77 12.65
N ALA A 78 12.29 9.39 12.60
CA ALA A 78 12.60 10.46 11.64
C ALA A 78 12.92 9.94 10.22
N LEU A 79 13.28 8.66 10.05
CA LEU A 79 13.56 8.00 8.77
C LEU A 79 12.41 7.09 8.29
N SER A 80 11.37 6.91 9.11
CA SER A 80 10.24 6.05 8.77
C SER A 80 9.29 6.78 7.81
N HIS A 81 9.39 6.48 6.51
CA HIS A 81 8.48 6.95 5.46
C HIS A 81 7.03 6.43 5.60
N SER A 82 6.75 5.67 6.65
CA SER A 82 5.40 5.28 7.08
C SER A 82 4.50 6.48 7.42
N GLY A 83 5.09 7.65 7.74
CA GLY A 83 4.35 8.92 7.80
C GLY A 83 3.70 9.32 6.47
N ASP A 84 4.38 9.08 5.35
CA ASP A 84 3.90 9.44 4.01
C ASP A 84 2.72 8.56 3.57
N LEU A 85 2.72 7.27 3.95
CA LEU A 85 1.58 6.36 3.73
C LEU A 85 0.32 6.81 4.49
N ARG A 86 0.49 7.20 5.77
CA ARG A 86 -0.62 7.71 6.58
C ARG A 86 -1.12 9.05 6.03
N ALA A 87 -0.21 9.97 5.68
CA ALA A 87 -0.55 11.25 5.09
C ALA A 87 -1.31 11.09 3.76
N TRP A 88 -0.86 10.17 2.90
CA TRP A 88 -1.56 9.85 1.64
C TRP A 88 -2.97 9.28 1.86
N TYR A 89 -3.15 8.44 2.89
CA TYR A 89 -4.48 7.91 3.23
C TYR A 89 -5.41 8.98 3.82
N GLU A 90 -4.88 9.85 4.68
CA GLU A 90 -5.63 10.92 5.32
C GLU A 90 -5.98 12.08 4.37
N ASP A 91 -5.19 12.28 3.31
CA ASP A 91 -5.47 13.29 2.29
C ASP A 91 -6.67 12.93 1.42
N ARG A 92 -7.82 13.54 1.76
CA ARG A 92 -9.08 13.36 1.03
C ARG A 92 -9.04 13.84 -0.41
N GLU A 93 -8.18 14.81 -0.76
CA GLU A 93 -8.05 15.24 -2.15
C GLU A 93 -7.32 14.18 -2.98
N SER A 94 -6.18 13.67 -2.49
CA SER A 94 -5.48 12.54 -3.12
C SER A 94 -6.39 11.33 -3.28
N GLN A 95 -7.18 10.96 -2.26
CA GLN A 95 -8.14 9.86 -2.37
C GLN A 95 -9.22 10.11 -3.43
N ARG A 96 -9.70 11.35 -3.58
CA ARG A 96 -10.68 11.72 -4.62
C ARG A 96 -10.05 11.69 -6.02
N ALA A 97 -8.84 12.21 -6.18
CA ALA A 97 -8.11 12.19 -7.44
C ALA A 97 -7.80 10.75 -7.87
N ALA A 98 -7.31 9.91 -6.95
CA ALA A 98 -7.08 8.49 -7.16
C ALA A 98 -8.37 7.76 -7.58
N ARG A 99 -9.50 8.09 -6.96
CA ARG A 99 -10.82 7.54 -7.34
C ARG A 99 -11.23 7.95 -8.74
N ALA A 100 -11.06 9.22 -9.10
CA ALA A 100 -11.36 9.69 -10.44
C ALA A 100 -10.51 8.95 -11.48
N HIS A 101 -9.21 8.77 -11.19
CA HIS A 101 -8.26 8.07 -12.05
C HIS A 101 -8.64 6.60 -12.29
N ILE A 102 -8.96 5.88 -11.22
CA ILE A 102 -9.41 4.48 -11.32
C ILE A 102 -10.74 4.37 -12.06
N LYS A 103 -11.67 5.31 -11.83
CA LYS A 103 -12.97 5.35 -12.52
C LYS A 103 -12.84 5.60 -14.02
N THR A 104 -11.79 6.31 -14.46
CA THR A 104 -11.47 6.49 -15.88
C THR A 104 -10.84 5.25 -16.53
N GLY A 105 -10.65 4.16 -15.79
CA GLY A 105 -9.99 2.95 -16.28
C GLY A 105 -8.46 3.07 -16.30
N ALA A 106 -7.89 4.06 -15.60
CA ALA A 106 -6.45 4.17 -15.46
C ALA A 106 -5.98 3.39 -14.21
N PRO A 107 -4.85 2.65 -14.31
CA PRO A 107 -4.29 1.98 -13.16
C PRO A 107 -3.73 3.01 -12.16
N LEU A 108 -3.85 2.70 -10.87
CA LEU A 108 -3.23 3.47 -9.80
C LEU A 108 -2.03 2.68 -9.28
N LEU A 109 -0.90 3.36 -9.11
CA LEU A 109 0.29 2.83 -8.48
C LEU A 109 0.76 3.82 -7.41
N VAL A 110 0.93 3.33 -6.19
CA VAL A 110 1.49 4.07 -5.06
C VAL A 110 2.74 3.32 -4.64
N VAL A 111 3.89 3.96 -4.80
CA VAL A 111 5.20 3.42 -4.42
C VAL A 111 5.71 4.24 -3.25
N VAL A 112 6.04 3.58 -2.16
CA VAL A 112 6.54 4.22 -0.95
C VAL A 112 7.85 3.55 -0.56
N PRO A 113 8.99 4.23 -0.76
CA PRO A 113 10.27 3.72 -0.29
C PRO A 113 10.29 3.75 1.25
N ASP A 114 10.91 2.76 1.85
CA ASP A 114 11.23 2.67 3.28
C ASP A 114 12.73 2.32 3.43
N VAL A 115 13.25 2.33 4.66
CA VAL A 115 14.69 2.22 4.94
C VAL A 115 15.34 1.01 4.28
N ASP A 116 14.69 -0.15 4.33
CA ASP A 116 15.25 -1.42 3.82
C ASP A 116 14.42 -2.04 2.69
N CYS A 117 13.25 -1.49 2.39
CA CYS A 117 12.34 -2.06 1.40
C CYS A 117 11.42 -0.99 0.78
N THR A 118 10.89 -1.27 -0.41
CA THR A 118 9.93 -0.43 -1.11
C THR A 118 8.57 -1.11 -1.09
N TYR A 119 7.57 -0.39 -0.60
CA TYR A 119 6.19 -0.84 -0.61
C TYR A 119 5.49 -0.36 -1.86
N THR A 120 4.92 -1.28 -2.61
CA THR A 120 4.16 -0.97 -3.81
C THR A 120 2.72 -1.45 -3.66
N LEU A 121 1.81 -0.49 -3.76
CA LEU A 121 0.37 -0.70 -3.74
C LEU A 121 -0.18 -0.36 -5.11
N SER A 122 -0.90 -1.29 -5.73
CA SER A 122 -1.44 -1.10 -7.08
C SER A 122 -2.92 -1.45 -7.16
N VAL A 123 -3.65 -0.69 -7.97
CA VAL A 123 -4.99 -1.03 -8.45
C VAL A 123 -4.95 -1.04 -9.96
N ARG A 124 -5.32 -2.16 -10.56
CA ARG A 124 -5.45 -2.28 -12.01
C ARG A 124 -6.90 -2.61 -12.37
N PRO A 125 -7.52 -1.85 -13.27
CA PRO A 125 -8.78 -2.27 -13.85
C PRO A 125 -8.56 -3.56 -14.64
N ALA A 126 -9.41 -4.55 -14.40
CA ALA A 126 -9.46 -5.78 -15.15
C ALA A 126 -10.50 -5.61 -16.26
N HIS A 127 -10.07 -5.77 -17.50
CA HIS A 127 -10.96 -5.96 -18.63
C HIS A 127 -11.48 -7.40 -18.56
N GLY A 128 -12.81 -7.56 -18.59
CA GLY A 128 -13.47 -8.87 -18.66
C GLY A 128 -13.68 -9.29 -20.10
#